data_AF-A0AAW0W4Z1-F1
#
_entry.id   AF-A0AAW0W4Z1-F1
#
_cell.length_a   1.000
_cell.length_b   1.000
_cell.length_c   1.000
_cell.angle_alpha   90.00
_cell.angle_beta   90.00
_cell.angle_gamma   90.00
#
_symmetry.space_group_name_H-M   'P 1'
#
loop_
_entity.id
_entity.type
_entity.pdbx_description
1 polymer ?
#
loop_
_entity_poly.entity_id
_entity_poly.type
_entity_poly.pdbx_seq_one_letter_code
_entity_poly.pdbx_strand_id
1 'polypeptide(L)'
;MMVIVRSVLLVVCVSSMVLSATVFQGTCSSSSACGPSACCKIGYMRYSYPNCHPLGGVGDWCRLEVIVSDRNLHYPNNVTIFIKELYTGMCPCGAGLVCARTSSTCQLPLPDDIDQLTSPDNAVRNNAFDTVEDNSFNEDGDNSYGFF
;
A
#
# COMPACT_ATOMS: atom_id res chain seq x y z
N MET A 1 -27.13 -41.02 -19.57
CA MET A 1 -26.86 -39.72 -20.22
C MET A 1 -27.08 -38.51 -19.29
N MET A 2 -28.19 -38.42 -18.55
CA MET A 2 -28.49 -37.25 -17.68
C MET A 2 -27.51 -37.02 -16.51
N VAL A 3 -26.90 -38.08 -15.96
CA VAL A 3 -25.96 -37.99 -14.82
C VAL A 3 -24.61 -37.40 -15.23
N ILE A 4 -24.14 -37.76 -16.44
CA ILE A 4 -22.88 -37.26 -17.01
C ILE A 4 -23.03 -35.77 -17.36
N VAL A 5 -24.19 -35.37 -17.90
CA VAL A 5 -24.47 -33.96 -18.23
C VAL A 5 -24.49 -33.09 -16.98
N ARG A 6 -25.05 -33.56 -15.86
CA ARG A 6 -25.04 -32.82 -14.58
C ARG A 6 -23.63 -32.66 -14.00
N SER A 7 -22.83 -33.71 -14.00
CA SER A 7 -21.44 -33.64 -13.50
C SER A 7 -20.57 -32.72 -14.37
N VAL A 8 -20.72 -32.79 -15.69
CA VAL A 8 -20.01 -31.90 -16.62
C VAL A 8 -20.44 -30.44 -16.42
N LEU A 9 -21.73 -30.17 -16.24
CA LEU A 9 -22.24 -28.82 -15.99
C LEU A 9 -21.66 -28.23 -14.69
N LEU A 10 -21.61 -29.02 -13.61
CA LEU A 10 -21.06 -28.59 -12.33
C LEU A 10 -19.57 -28.25 -12.44
N VAL A 11 -18.78 -29.08 -13.13
CA VAL A 11 -17.34 -28.82 -13.33
C VAL A 11 -17.09 -27.54 -14.14
N VAL A 12 -17.90 -27.27 -15.18
CA VAL A 12 -17.80 -26.06 -16.00
C VAL A 12 -18.20 -24.79 -15.22
N CYS A 13 -19.21 -24.87 -14.36
CA CYS A 13 -19.62 -23.75 -13.51
C CYS A 13 -18.57 -23.41 -12.44
N VAL A 14 -17.96 -24.42 -11.83
CA VAL A 14 -16.91 -24.21 -10.82
C VAL A 14 -15.65 -23.61 -11.46
N SER A 15 -15.23 -24.10 -12.63
CA SER A 15 -14.05 -23.58 -13.31
C SER A 15 -14.19 -22.13 -13.79
N SER A 16 -15.38 -21.74 -14.24
CA SER A 16 -15.66 -20.35 -14.67
C SER A 16 -15.67 -19.35 -13.50
N MET A 17 -16.13 -19.76 -12.31
CA MET A 17 -16.00 -18.95 -11.09
C MET A 17 -14.54 -18.77 -10.67
N VAL A 18 -13.72 -19.81 -10.76
CA VAL A 18 -12.29 -19.75 -10.40
C VAL A 18 -11.50 -18.87 -11.38
N LEU A 19 -11.82 -18.93 -12.69
CA LEU A 19 -11.18 -18.08 -13.69
C LEU A 19 -11.49 -16.58 -13.51
N SER A 20 -12.67 -16.24 -12.99
CA SER A 20 -13.07 -14.84 -12.81
C SER A 20 -12.28 -14.15 -11.69
N ALA A 21 -11.79 -14.92 -10.71
CA ALA A 21 -11.00 -14.41 -9.59
C ALA A 21 -9.54 -14.12 -9.96
N THR A 22 -9.03 -14.65 -11.07
CA THR A 22 -7.62 -14.51 -11.47
C THR A 22 -7.36 -13.33 -12.42
N VAL A 23 -8.39 -12.60 -12.87
CA VAL A 23 -8.30 -11.47 -13.83
C VAL A 23 -8.04 -10.12 -13.15
N PHE A 24 -7.44 -10.10 -11.96
CA PHE A 24 -7.00 -8.85 -11.31
C PHE A 24 -5.59 -8.40 -11.73
N GLN A 25 -5.05 -8.90 -12.84
CA GLN A 25 -3.82 -8.38 -13.47
C GLN A 25 -4.13 -7.20 -14.42
N GLY A 26 -5.01 -6.29 -14.00
CA GLY A 26 -5.41 -5.12 -14.75
C GLY A 26 -4.68 -3.86 -14.30
N THR A 27 -4.50 -2.92 -15.23
CA THR A 27 -4.10 -1.55 -14.90
C THR A 27 -5.14 -0.92 -13.97
N CYS A 28 -4.71 -0.35 -12.84
CA CYS A 28 -5.62 0.23 -11.86
C CYS A 28 -5.62 1.77 -11.92
N SER A 29 -6.79 2.37 -11.72
CA SER A 29 -6.98 3.83 -11.62
C SER A 29 -7.18 4.30 -10.17
N SER A 30 -7.53 3.40 -9.26
CA SER A 30 -7.62 3.64 -7.83
C SER A 30 -7.46 2.33 -7.05
N SER A 31 -7.13 2.42 -5.77
CA SER A 31 -7.07 1.24 -4.89
C SER A 31 -8.44 0.58 -4.71
N SER A 32 -9.51 1.37 -4.67
CA SER A 32 -10.89 0.85 -4.62
C SER A 32 -11.30 0.01 -5.83
N ALA A 33 -10.66 0.20 -6.99
CA ALA A 33 -10.94 -0.57 -8.19
C ALA A 33 -10.43 -2.02 -8.10
N CYS A 34 -9.45 -2.28 -7.22
CA CYS A 34 -8.85 -3.60 -7.02
C CYS A 34 -9.63 -4.51 -6.07
N GLY A 35 -10.63 -3.98 -5.35
CA GLY A 35 -11.36 -4.68 -4.31
C GLY A 35 -10.72 -4.56 -2.91
N PRO A 36 -11.39 -5.08 -1.86
CA PRO A 36 -11.02 -4.81 -0.47
C PRO A 36 -9.76 -5.53 0.02
N SER A 37 -9.30 -6.55 -0.69
CA SER A 37 -8.12 -7.36 -0.34
C SER A 37 -6.89 -7.04 -1.20
N ALA A 38 -6.94 -5.98 -2.00
CA ALA A 38 -5.88 -5.58 -2.91
C ALA A 38 -5.68 -4.06 -2.91
N CYS A 39 -4.48 -3.63 -3.28
CA CYS A 39 -4.12 -2.22 -3.44
C CYS A 39 -3.67 -1.93 -4.88
N CYS A 40 -3.81 -0.68 -5.31
CA CYS A 40 -3.25 -0.22 -6.57
C CYS A 40 -1.80 0.20 -6.35
N LYS A 41 -0.84 -0.57 -6.87
CA LYS A 41 0.60 -0.29 -6.69
C LYS A 41 1.31 -0.02 -8.00
N ILE A 42 2.40 0.73 -7.91
CA ILE A 42 3.32 1.00 -9.01
C ILE A 42 4.77 0.78 -8.55
N GLY A 43 5.61 0.30 -9.46
CA GLY A 43 7.03 0.10 -9.20
C GLY A 43 7.82 1.41 -9.16
N TYR A 44 9.10 1.31 -8.80
CA TYR A 44 10.02 2.45 -8.80
C TYR A 44 10.63 2.76 -10.19
N MET A 45 10.40 1.88 -11.17
CA MET A 45 10.91 2.07 -12.52
C MET A 45 10.12 3.15 -13.26
N ARG A 46 10.83 3.94 -14.08
CA ARG A 46 10.19 4.90 -15.00
C ARG A 46 9.25 4.17 -15.94
N TYR A 47 8.10 4.81 -16.21
CA TYR A 47 7.04 4.26 -17.07
C TYR A 47 6.50 2.90 -16.61
N SER A 48 6.63 2.57 -15.32
CA SER A 48 5.93 1.43 -14.75
C SER A 48 4.41 1.67 -14.80
N TYR A 49 3.67 0.59 -14.99
CA TYR A 49 2.21 0.64 -15.02
C TYR A 49 1.65 0.29 -13.63
N PRO A 50 0.64 1.03 -13.16
CA PRO A 50 -0.04 0.71 -11.91
C PRO A 50 -0.81 -0.60 -12.09
N ASN A 51 -0.70 -1.53 -11.14
CA ASN A 51 -1.43 -2.80 -11.19
C ASN A 51 -1.98 -3.15 -9.81
N CYS A 52 -3.07 -3.91 -9.80
CA CYS A 52 -3.61 -4.44 -8.56
C CYS A 52 -2.70 -5.50 -7.98
N HIS A 53 -2.48 -5.44 -6.68
CA HIS A 53 -1.66 -6.40 -5.96
C HIS A 53 -2.33 -6.73 -4.62
N PRO A 54 -2.28 -7.98 -4.14
CA PRO A 54 -2.82 -8.33 -2.84
C PRO A 54 -2.16 -7.52 -1.72
N LEU A 55 -2.96 -7.22 -0.69
CA LEU A 55 -2.48 -6.68 0.59
C LEU A 55 -1.55 -7.70 1.28
N GLY A 56 -0.65 -7.22 2.15
CA GLY A 56 0.27 -8.07 2.89
C GLY A 56 -0.45 -8.96 3.92
N GLY A 57 -0.20 -10.26 3.88
CA GLY A 57 -0.64 -11.23 4.86
C GLY A 57 0.30 -11.35 6.05
N VAL A 58 -0.06 -12.16 7.04
CA VAL A 58 0.78 -12.38 8.24
C VAL A 58 2.15 -12.93 7.83
N GLY A 59 3.22 -12.28 8.31
CA GLY A 59 4.60 -12.64 8.00
C GLY A 59 5.14 -12.00 6.72
N ASP A 60 4.29 -11.39 5.89
CA ASP A 60 4.75 -10.69 4.69
C ASP A 60 5.53 -9.43 5.07
N TRP A 61 6.54 -9.13 4.24
CA TRP A 61 7.34 -7.94 4.43
C TRP A 61 6.52 -6.67 4.18
N CYS A 62 6.68 -5.70 5.08
CA CYS A 62 5.96 -4.44 5.05
C CYS A 62 6.88 -3.27 5.39
N ARG A 63 6.40 -2.05 5.09
CA ARG A 63 7.08 -0.80 5.44
C ARG A 63 6.20 0.01 6.36
N LEU A 64 6.80 0.56 7.41
CA LEU A 64 6.13 1.41 8.40
C LEU A 64 5.50 2.65 7.75
N GLU A 65 6.26 3.28 6.85
CA GLU A 65 5.81 4.45 6.09
C GLU A 65 5.52 4.03 4.66
N VAL A 66 4.23 3.80 4.42
CA VAL A 66 3.73 3.49 3.09
C VAL A 66 3.49 4.81 2.35
N ILE A 67 4.12 4.96 1.19
CA ILE A 67 3.96 6.17 0.36
C ILE A 67 2.73 6.00 -0.51
N VAL A 68 1.63 6.63 -0.09
CA VAL A 68 0.39 6.77 -0.85
C VAL A 68 0.28 8.19 -1.37
N SER A 69 -0.07 8.34 -2.65
CA SER A 69 -0.19 9.66 -3.28
C SER A 69 -1.14 9.62 -4.47
N ASP A 70 -1.85 10.72 -4.70
CA ASP A 70 -2.58 10.96 -5.94
C ASP A 70 -1.63 11.61 -6.95
N ARG A 71 -1.49 11.02 -8.15
CA ARG A 71 -0.54 11.57 -9.13
C ARG A 71 -0.91 11.31 -10.58
N ASN A 72 -0.42 12.20 -11.43
CA ASN A 72 -0.47 12.08 -12.87
C ASN A 72 0.78 11.35 -13.38
N LEU A 73 0.59 10.19 -14.01
CA LEU A 73 1.66 9.48 -14.70
C LEU A 73 1.70 9.91 -16.16
N HIS A 74 2.87 10.37 -16.59
CA HIS A 74 3.12 10.82 -17.95
C HIS A 74 3.95 9.77 -18.68
N TYR A 75 3.44 9.26 -19.80
CA TYR A 75 4.08 8.27 -20.63
C TYR A 75 4.60 8.88 -21.95
N PRO A 76 5.61 8.27 -22.61
CA PRO A 76 6.29 8.85 -23.77
C PRO A 76 5.40 9.09 -25.01
N ASN A 77 4.21 8.50 -25.05
CA ASN A 77 3.22 8.63 -26.12
C ASN A 77 2.23 9.78 -25.89
N ASN A 78 2.61 10.78 -25.08
CA ASN A 78 1.74 11.87 -24.61
C ASN A 78 0.48 11.39 -23.87
N VAL A 79 0.46 10.14 -23.39
CA VAL A 79 -0.62 9.63 -22.54
C VAL A 79 -0.34 10.08 -21.11
N THR A 80 -1.32 10.76 -20.54
CA THR A 80 -1.31 11.11 -19.12
C THR A 80 -2.49 10.42 -18.45
N ILE A 81 -2.23 9.69 -17.37
CA ILE A 81 -3.27 9.05 -16.56
C ILE A 81 -3.22 9.59 -15.15
N PHE A 82 -4.39 9.93 -14.61
CA PHE A 82 -4.54 10.32 -13.22
C PHE A 82 -4.93 9.09 -12.39
N ILE A 83 -4.23 8.86 -11.29
CA ILE A 83 -4.46 7.72 -10.41
C ILE A 83 -4.59 8.23 -8.99
N LYS A 84 -5.63 7.76 -8.29
CA LYS A 84 -5.87 8.05 -6.88
C LYS A 84 -5.34 6.93 -5.98
N GLU A 85 -4.90 7.29 -4.79
CA GLU A 85 -4.48 6.36 -3.74
C GLU A 85 -3.44 5.35 -4.24
N LEU A 86 -2.42 5.85 -4.94
CA LEU A 86 -1.41 5.02 -5.58
C LEU A 86 -0.29 4.68 -4.61
N TYR A 87 -0.10 3.39 -4.37
CA TYR A 87 0.97 2.86 -3.53
C TYR A 87 2.27 2.71 -4.32
N THR A 88 3.36 3.28 -3.80
CA THR A 88 4.67 3.15 -4.45
C THR A 88 5.48 2.01 -3.83
N GLY A 89 5.91 1.06 -4.67
CA GLY A 89 6.73 -0.07 -4.27
C GLY A 89 5.95 -1.26 -3.70
N MET A 90 5.16 -1.04 -2.65
CA MET A 90 4.46 -2.13 -1.94
C MET A 90 3.07 -1.75 -1.44
N CYS A 91 2.21 -2.76 -1.29
CA CYS A 91 0.92 -2.62 -0.62
C CYS A 91 1.07 -2.62 0.91
N PRO A 92 0.12 -2.02 1.63
CA PRO A 92 0.08 -2.10 3.08
C PRO A 92 -0.34 -3.51 3.54
N CYS A 93 -0.24 -3.74 4.84
CA CYS A 93 -0.78 -4.95 5.47
C CYS A 93 -2.32 -5.02 5.30
N GLY A 94 -2.85 -6.24 5.29
CA GLY A 94 -4.29 -6.50 5.21
C GLY A 94 -5.07 -5.95 6.41
N ALA A 95 -6.39 -5.96 6.29
CA ALA A 95 -7.27 -5.48 7.35
C ALA A 95 -6.99 -6.17 8.69
N GLY A 96 -6.83 -5.37 9.75
CA GLY A 96 -6.55 -5.87 11.10
C GLY A 96 -5.10 -6.33 11.33
N LEU A 97 -4.19 -6.09 10.39
CA LEU A 97 -2.76 -6.35 10.55
C LEU A 97 -1.99 -5.04 10.67
N VAL A 98 -0.94 -5.06 11.48
CA VAL A 98 -0.03 -3.93 11.68
C VAL A 98 1.37 -4.30 11.21
N CYS A 99 2.09 -3.33 10.65
CA CYS A 99 3.48 -3.54 10.27
C CYS A 99 4.36 -3.43 11.52
N ALA A 100 4.90 -4.55 11.99
CA ALA A 100 5.73 -4.56 13.18
C ALA A 100 7.09 -3.91 12.91
N ARG A 101 7.46 -2.89 13.70
CA ARG A 101 8.74 -2.17 13.55
C ARG A 101 9.96 -3.05 13.76
N THR A 102 9.86 -4.08 14.61
CA THR A 102 10.97 -4.97 14.97
C THR A 102 11.30 -5.96 13.85
N SER A 103 10.29 -6.54 13.20
CA SER A 103 10.47 -7.55 12.16
C SER A 103 10.29 -7.02 10.74
N SER A 104 9.74 -5.81 10.56
CA SER A 104 9.28 -5.29 9.27
C SER A 104 8.34 -6.27 8.55
N THR A 105 7.50 -6.95 9.32
CA THR A 105 6.50 -7.89 8.80
C THR A 105 5.12 -7.58 9.33
N CYS A 106 4.10 -7.92 8.55
CA CYS A 106 2.71 -7.80 8.96
C CYS A 106 2.41 -8.82 10.06
N GLN A 107 1.92 -8.34 11.19
CA GLN A 107 1.58 -9.16 12.36
C GLN A 107 0.21 -8.76 12.89
N LEU A 108 -0.38 -9.64 13.69
CA LEU A 108 -1.57 -9.29 14.45
C LEU A 108 -1.20 -8.21 15.48
N PRO A 109 -2.02 -7.17 15.67
CA PRO A 109 -1.83 -6.22 16.74
C PRO A 109 -1.84 -6.94 18.10
N LEU A 110 -0.92 -6.58 18.98
CA LEU A 110 -0.91 -7.09 20.34
C LEU A 110 -2.13 -6.54 21.10
N PRO A 111 -2.64 -7.24 22.13
CA PRO A 111 -3.86 -6.85 22.85
C PRO A 111 -3.81 -5.41 23.40
N ASP A 112 -2.63 -4.91 23.77
CA ASP A 112 -2.44 -3.56 24.30
C ASP A 112 -2.58 -2.44 23.25
N ASP A 113 -2.54 -2.76 21.94
CA ASP A 113 -2.74 -1.79 20.83
C ASP A 113 -4.21 -1.70 20.37
N ILE A 114 -5.08 -2.63 20.78
CA ILE A 114 -6.50 -2.67 20.37
C ILE A 114 -7.31 -1.55 21.05
N ASP A 115 -6.91 -1.13 22.26
CA ASP A 115 -7.57 -0.06 23.02
C ASP A 115 -7.36 1.33 22.37
N GLN A 116 -6.37 1.49 21.47
CA GLN A 116 -6.14 2.76 20.77
C GLN A 116 -6.87 2.88 19.42
N LEU A 117 -7.33 1.77 18.83
CA LEU A 117 -8.08 1.81 17.56
C LEU A 117 -9.60 1.92 17.74
N THR A 118 -10.12 1.67 18.94
CA THR A 118 -11.56 1.66 19.22
C THR A 118 -12.06 2.87 20.01
N SER A 119 -11.16 3.75 20.46
CA SER A 119 -11.54 4.95 21.19
C SER A 119 -11.74 6.16 20.27
N PRO A 120 -12.92 6.80 20.24
CA PRO A 120 -13.18 8.01 19.46
C PRO A 120 -12.41 9.27 19.94
N ASP A 121 -11.62 9.17 21.01
CA ASP A 121 -10.96 10.33 21.64
C ASP A 121 -9.53 10.62 21.11
N ASN A 122 -8.95 9.78 20.25
CA ASN A 122 -7.54 9.93 19.84
C ASN A 122 -7.30 10.85 18.62
N ALA A 123 -8.33 11.57 18.16
CA ALA A 123 -8.17 12.64 17.17
C ALA A 123 -7.42 13.89 17.70
N VAL A 124 -7.08 13.93 19.00
CA VAL A 124 -6.48 15.12 19.65
C VAL A 124 -5.02 14.91 20.10
N ARG A 125 -4.51 13.69 20.23
CA ARG A 125 -3.19 13.45 20.86
C ARG A 125 -1.98 13.32 19.91
N ASN A 126 -2.16 13.35 18.59
CA ASN A 126 -1.02 13.33 17.66
C ASN A 126 -0.42 14.73 17.36
N ASN A 127 -0.93 15.78 18.00
CA ASN A 127 -0.36 17.14 17.94
C ASN A 127 0.42 17.52 19.21
N ALA A 128 0.75 16.55 20.07
CA ALA A 128 1.49 16.78 21.32
C ALA A 128 2.58 15.72 21.51
N PHE A 129 3.57 15.74 20.63
CA PHE A 129 4.92 15.28 20.98
C PHE A 129 5.89 16.38 20.55
N ASP A 130 5.98 17.34 21.46
CA ASP A 130 6.96 18.41 21.68
C ASP A 130 7.95 18.71 20.53
N THR A 131 7.89 19.89 19.89
CA THR A 131 8.56 21.12 20.38
C THR A 131 9.81 20.84 21.22
N VAL A 132 10.91 20.51 20.55
CA VAL A 132 12.22 20.98 21.01
C VAL A 132 12.62 22.15 20.11
N GLU A 133 12.37 23.34 20.64
CA GLU A 133 13.13 24.53 20.28
C GLU A 133 14.62 24.25 20.49
N ASP A 134 15.43 24.52 19.48
CA ASP A 134 16.67 25.31 19.64
C ASP A 134 17.18 25.71 18.25
N ASN A 135 16.50 26.71 17.68
CA ASN A 135 17.13 27.60 16.71
C ASN A 135 18.04 28.56 17.48
N SER A 136 19.32 28.20 17.62
CA SER A 136 20.38 29.17 17.86
C SER A 136 21.23 29.27 16.61
N PHE A 137 20.80 30.22 15.77
CA PHE A 137 21.54 30.78 14.65
C PHE A 137 22.77 31.51 15.23
N ASN A 138 23.96 30.96 15.05
CA ASN A 138 25.20 31.70 15.26
C ASN A 138 25.84 31.94 13.89
N GLU A 139 25.76 33.19 13.44
CA GLU A 139 26.60 33.74 12.39
C GLU A 139 27.99 33.98 12.97
N ASP A 140 28.97 33.22 12.50
CA ASP A 140 30.39 33.59 12.43
C ASP A 140 30.95 32.68 11.31
N GLY A 141 31.41 33.17 10.16
CA GLY A 141 32.59 34.02 10.06
C GLY A 141 33.80 33.13 9.81
N ASP A 142 34.21 33.03 8.53
CA ASP A 142 35.46 32.47 8.02
C ASP A 142 35.80 30.98 8.26
N ASN A 143 36.00 30.23 7.16
CA ASN A 143 37.33 29.67 6.86
C ASN A 143 37.38 29.01 5.47
N SER A 144 37.97 29.78 4.57
CA SER A 144 38.64 29.39 3.34
C SER A 144 39.66 28.28 3.57
N TYR A 145 39.53 27.09 2.94
CA TYR A 145 40.58 26.17 2.42
C TYR A 145 39.82 25.13 1.55
N GLY A 146 40.11 24.74 0.31
CA GLY A 146 41.37 24.68 -0.43
C GLY A 146 41.87 23.22 -0.51
N PHE A 147 41.72 22.58 -1.68
CA PHE A 147 42.37 21.32 -2.16
C PHE A 147 41.97 19.99 -1.45
N PHE A 148 41.77 18.84 -2.11
CA PHE A 148 42.13 18.31 -3.45
C PHE A 148 40.92 17.66 -4.14
#